data_AF-A0A948E2K4-F1
#
_entry.id   AF-A0A948E2K4-F1
#
_cell.length_a   1.000
_cell.length_b   1.000
_cell.length_c   1.000
_cell.angle_alpha   90.00
_cell.angle_beta   90.00
_cell.angle_gamma   90.00
#
_symmetry.space_group_name_H-M   'P 1'
#
loop_
_entity.id
_entity.type
_entity.pdbx_description
1 polymer ?
#
loop_
_entity_poly.entity_id
_entity_poly.type
_entity_poly.pdbx_seq_one_letter_code
_entity_poly.pdbx_strand_id
1 'polypeptide(L)'
;MPVNIYNNETHEQLDCICDNDWNLTSQIEELAIWLKANSEELKDSNYLADIGFVVRKDASGGGAVLSVESIRIMSKIGMELFLSEYRD
;
A
#
# COMPACT_ATOMS: atom_id res chain seq x y z
N MET A 1 -2.08 9.72 -5.87
CA MET A 1 -1.79 9.91 -4.46
C MET A 1 -0.80 8.83 -4.15
N PRO A 2 0.32 9.19 -3.55
CA PRO A 2 1.27 8.19 -3.13
C PRO A 2 0.66 7.31 -2.04
N VAL A 3 1.11 6.05 -2.01
CA VAL A 3 0.82 5.12 -0.93
C VAL A 3 1.50 5.66 0.32
N ASN A 4 0.70 6.11 1.28
CA ASN A 4 1.19 6.63 2.55
C ASN A 4 1.32 5.47 3.54
N ILE A 5 2.51 5.31 4.11
CA ILE A 5 2.80 4.23 5.05
C ILE A 5 3.12 4.85 6.40
N TYR A 6 2.31 4.55 7.41
CA TYR A 6 2.42 5.16 8.73
C TYR A 6 1.92 4.24 9.84
N ASN A 7 2.27 4.56 11.08
CA ASN A 7 1.68 3.92 12.26
C ASN A 7 0.30 4.57 12.56
N ASN A 8 -0.75 3.77 12.55
CA ASN A 8 -2.13 4.21 12.69
C ASN A 8 -2.47 4.75 14.09
N GLU A 9 -1.71 4.39 15.12
CA GLU A 9 -1.92 4.89 16.49
C GLU A 9 -1.12 6.17 16.77
N THR A 10 0.14 6.22 16.35
CA THR A 10 1.04 7.34 16.66
C THR A 10 1.04 8.42 15.58
N HIS A 11 0.49 8.11 14.40
CA HIS A 11 0.59 8.93 13.19
C HIS A 11 2.05 9.19 12.73
N GLU A 12 3.00 8.39 13.20
CA GLU A 12 4.38 8.44 12.73
C GLU A 12 4.44 7.94 11.29
N GLN A 13 4.94 8.78 10.39
CA GLN A 13 5.11 8.45 8.98
C GLN A 13 6.38 7.62 8.79
N LEU A 14 6.25 6.47 8.12
CA LEU A 14 7.36 5.59 7.77
C LEU A 14 7.88 5.93 6.37
N ASP A 15 6.97 6.03 5.40
CA ASP A 15 7.32 6.31 4.01
C ASP A 15 6.14 6.87 3.20
N CYS A 16 6.47 7.35 2.00
CA CYS A 16 5.55 7.83 0.98
C CYS A 16 6.07 7.35 -0.38
N ILE A 17 5.41 6.36 -0.97
CA ILE A 17 5.83 5.75 -2.24
C ILE A 17 4.83 6.05 -3.36
N CYS A 18 5.26 5.98 -4.63
CA CYS A 18 4.40 6.21 -5.81
C CYS A 18 3.88 7.66 -5.94
N ASP A 19 4.75 8.65 -5.74
CA ASP A 19 4.40 10.06 -5.95
C ASP A 19 3.82 10.28 -7.35
N ASN A 20 2.64 10.91 -7.39
CA ASN A 20 1.85 11.19 -8.60
C ASN A 20 1.32 9.97 -9.37
N ASP A 21 1.48 8.76 -8.87
CA ASP A 21 0.77 7.59 -9.39
C ASP A 21 -0.63 7.48 -8.76
N TRP A 22 -1.62 7.11 -9.55
CA TRP A 22 -3.00 6.89 -9.15
C TRP A 22 -3.53 5.53 -9.66
N ASN A 23 -2.66 4.73 -10.29
CA ASN A 23 -2.99 3.43 -10.80
C ASN A 23 -2.78 2.38 -9.70
N LEU A 24 -3.89 1.80 -9.24
CA LEU A 24 -3.88 0.80 -8.17
C LEU A 24 -2.96 -0.40 -8.46
N THR A 25 -2.76 -0.76 -9.73
CA THR A 25 -1.93 -1.93 -10.09
C THR A 25 -0.46 -1.66 -9.82
N SER A 26 0.08 -0.55 -10.32
CA SER A 26 1.47 -0.16 -10.07
C SER A 26 1.70 0.17 -8.60
N GLN A 27 0.74 0.80 -7.93
CA GLN A 27 0.82 1.09 -6.48
C GLN A 27 0.95 -0.18 -5.63
N ILE A 28 0.22 -1.25 -5.97
CA ILE A 28 0.32 -2.54 -5.25
C ILE A 28 1.64 -3.25 -5.56
N GLU A 29 2.16 -3.14 -6.77
CA GLU A 29 3.48 -3.68 -7.14
C GLU A 29 4.61 -3.00 -6.34
N GLU A 30 4.59 -1.67 -6.27
CA GLU A 30 5.56 -0.89 -5.51
C GLU A 30 5.44 -1.14 -4.01
N LEU A 31 4.22 -1.25 -3.47
CA LEU A 31 4.02 -1.65 -2.07
C LEU A 31 4.64 -3.04 -1.80
N ALA A 32 4.51 -3.98 -2.72
CA ALA A 32 5.13 -5.30 -2.56
C ALA A 32 6.66 -5.24 -2.54
N ILE A 33 7.28 -4.38 -3.37
CA ILE A 33 8.73 -4.13 -3.37
C ILE A 33 9.14 -3.53 -2.02
N TRP A 34 8.43 -2.50 -1.58
CA TRP A 34 8.70 -1.82 -0.31
C TRP A 34 8.60 -2.76 0.89
N LEU A 35 7.56 -3.60 0.95
CA LEU A 35 7.38 -4.59 2.02
C LEU A 35 8.57 -5.54 2.11
N LYS A 36 9.05 -6.06 0.97
CA LYS A 36 10.21 -6.96 0.96
C LYS A 36 11.47 -6.28 1.45
N ALA A 37 11.69 -5.02 1.06
CA ALA A 37 12.89 -4.27 1.45
C ALA A 37 12.92 -3.92 2.94
N ASN A 38 11.78 -3.66 3.57
CA ASN A 38 11.71 -3.10 4.93
C ASN A 38 11.26 -4.09 6.01
N SER A 39 10.66 -5.23 5.63
CA SER A 39 10.00 -6.14 6.59
C SER A 39 10.88 -6.77 7.67
N GLU A 40 12.20 -6.83 7.48
CA GLU A 40 13.11 -7.39 8.48
C GLU A 40 13.49 -6.36 9.55
N GLU A 41 13.44 -5.06 9.23
CA GLU A 41 13.86 -3.98 10.13
C GLU A 41 12.68 -3.39 10.91
N LEU A 42 11.46 -3.52 10.39
CA LEU A 42 10.24 -3.06 11.04
C LEU A 42 9.86 -3.97 12.20
N LYS A 43 9.54 -3.34 13.33
CA LYS A 43 8.95 -4.03 14.49
C LYS A 43 7.46 -4.19 14.30
N ASP A 44 6.88 -5.26 14.81
CA ASP A 44 5.44 -5.46 14.79
C ASP A 44 4.72 -4.29 15.47
N SER A 45 3.76 -3.67 14.78
CA SER A 45 3.00 -2.51 15.25
C SER A 45 1.69 -2.35 14.47
N ASN A 46 0.90 -1.33 14.78
CA ASN A 46 -0.35 -1.02 14.06
C ASN A 46 -0.07 -0.12 12.86
N TYR A 47 0.45 -0.70 11.77
CA TYR A 47 0.75 0.05 10.55
C TYR A 47 -0.45 0.13 9.61
N LEU A 48 -0.51 1.19 8.80
CA LEU A 48 -1.47 1.34 7.73
C LEU A 48 -0.75 1.74 6.44
N ALA A 49 -1.06 1.04 5.35
CA ALA A 49 -0.78 1.49 4.00
C ALA A 49 -2.05 2.10 3.41
N ASP A 50 -2.10 3.42 3.27
CA ASP A 50 -3.22 4.16 2.67
C ASP A 50 -2.93 4.42 1.19
N ILE A 51 -3.68 3.76 0.31
CA ILE A 51 -3.57 3.87 -1.14
C ILE A 51 -4.71 4.73 -1.68
N GLY A 52 -4.36 5.92 -2.15
CA GLY A 52 -5.25 6.73 -2.98
C GLY A 52 -5.15 6.35 -4.45
N PHE A 53 -6.26 5.90 -5.04
CA PHE A 53 -6.29 5.49 -6.44
C PHE A 53 -7.50 6.09 -7.16
N VAL A 54 -7.40 6.17 -8.49
CA VAL A 54 -8.48 6.60 -9.38
C VAL A 54 -9.01 5.41 -10.17
N VAL A 55 -10.32 5.38 -10.39
CA VAL A 55 -10.94 4.35 -11.24
C VAL A 55 -10.45 4.48 -12.69
N ARG A 56 -9.94 3.38 -13.24
CA ARG A 56 -9.51 3.31 -14.64
C ARG A 56 -10.71 3.50 -15.57
N LYS A 57 -10.76 4.63 -16.29
CA LYS A 57 -11.87 5.02 -17.18
C LYS A 57 -12.19 3.98 -18.27
N ASP A 58 -11.18 3.25 -18.73
CA ASP A 58 -11.31 2.24 -19.79
C ASP A 58 -11.27 0.79 -19.28
N ALA A 59 -11.52 0.55 -17.99
CA ALA A 59 -11.48 -0.81 -17.45
C ALA A 59 -12.66 -1.65 -17.95
N SER A 60 -12.37 -2.64 -18.80
CA SER A 60 -13.28 -3.74 -19.14
C SER A 60 -13.00 -5.03 -18.35
N GLY A 61 -12.08 -4.99 -17.39
CA GLY A 61 -11.67 -6.11 -16.53
C GLY A 61 -10.28 -5.93 -15.89
N GLY A 62 -9.89 -6.89 -15.03
CA GLY A 62 -8.59 -6.93 -14.36
C GLY A 62 -8.50 -6.11 -13.07
N GLY A 63 -7.38 -6.23 -12.34
CA GLY A 63 -7.15 -5.52 -11.08
C GLY A 63 -5.75 -5.77 -10.54
N ALA A 64 -5.42 -5.09 -9.44
CA ALA A 64 -4.18 -5.31 -8.73
C ALA A 64 -4.22 -6.63 -7.94
N VAL A 65 -3.09 -7.32 -7.84
CA VAL A 65 -2.97 -8.56 -7.06
C VAL A 65 -2.08 -8.31 -5.86
N LEU A 66 -2.68 -8.33 -4.66
CA LEU A 66 -1.90 -8.39 -3.43
C LEU A 66 -1.44 -9.85 -3.23
N SER A 67 -0.14 -10.08 -3.39
CA SER A 67 0.42 -11.42 -3.36
C SER A 67 0.30 -12.08 -1.98
N VAL A 68 0.29 -13.42 -1.93
CA VAL A 68 0.31 -14.18 -0.67
C VAL A 68 1.55 -13.84 0.18
N GLU A 69 2.68 -13.56 -0.46
CA GLU A 69 3.90 -13.13 0.21
C GLU A 69 3.72 -11.77 0.88
N SER A 70 3.16 -10.79 0.16
CA SER A 70 2.83 -9.46 0.70
C SER A 70 1.87 -9.56 1.88
N ILE A 71 0.81 -10.36 1.78
CA ILE A 71 -0.15 -10.59 2.86
C ILE A 71 0.54 -11.18 4.10
N ARG A 72 1.46 -12.15 3.92
CA ARG A 72 2.22 -12.73 5.04
C ARG A 72 3.10 -11.70 5.73
N ILE A 73 3.80 -10.86 4.96
CA ILE A 73 4.63 -9.80 5.50
C ILE A 73 3.76 -8.80 6.28
N MET A 74 2.70 -8.28 5.67
CA MET A 74 1.78 -7.33 6.30
C MET A 74 1.19 -7.90 7.59
N SER A 75 0.72 -9.14 7.56
CA SER A 75 0.19 -9.81 8.75
C SER A 75 1.23 -9.99 9.85
N LYS A 76 2.50 -10.23 9.50
CA LYS A 76 3.59 -10.36 10.47
C LYS A 76 3.86 -9.02 11.17
N ILE A 77 3.97 -7.94 10.40
CA ILE A 77 4.30 -6.61 10.94
C ILE A 77 3.10 -5.85 11.53
N GLY A 78 1.88 -6.39 11.40
CA GLY A 78 0.64 -5.74 11.86
C GLY A 78 0.15 -4.60 10.95
N MET A 79 0.36 -4.72 9.64
CA MET A 79 -0.07 -3.73 8.66
C MET A 79 -1.45 -4.04 8.07
N GLU A 80 -2.33 -3.04 8.08
CA GLU A 80 -3.59 -3.03 7.34
C GLU A 80 -3.47 -2.25 6.03
N LEU A 81 -4.38 -2.52 5.09
CA LEU A 81 -4.49 -1.82 3.82
C LEU A 81 -5.77 -0.97 3.81
N PHE A 82 -5.62 0.32 3.57
CA PHE A 82 -6.74 1.24 3.36
C PHE A 82 -6.78 1.67 1.90
N LEU A 83 -7.94 1.50 1.26
CA LEU A 83 -8.14 1.81 -0.16
C LEU A 83 -9.06 3.01 -0.29
N SER A 84 -8.47 4.13 -0.71
CA SER A 84 -9.13 5.42 -0.86
C SER A 84 -9.39 5.69 -2.34
N GLU A 85 -10.64 5.57 -2.77
CA GLU A 85 -11.03 5.85 -4.16
C GLU A 85 -11.27 7.36 -4.36
N TYR A 86 -10.64 7.93 -5.38
CA TYR A 86 -10.79 9.33 -5.77
C TYR A 86 -11.48 9.46 -7.12
N ARG A 87 -12.24 10.55 -7.27
CA ARG A 87 -12.73 11.01 -8.56
C ARG A 87 -11.63 11.79 -9.26
N ASP A 88 -11.38 11.43 -10.51
CA ASP A 88 -10.59 12.23 -11.46
C ASP A 88 -11.38 13.45 -11.94
#